data_AF-A0A392V585-F1
#
_entry.id   AF-A0A392V585-F1
#
_cell.length_a   1.000
_cell.length_b   1.000
_cell.length_c   1.000
_cell.angle_alpha   90.00
_cell.angle_beta   90.00
_cell.angle_gamma   90.00
#
_symmetry.space_group_name_H-M   'P 1'
#
loop_
_entity.id
_entity.type
_entity.pdbx_description
1 polymer ?
#
loop_
_entity_poly.entity_id
_entity_poly.type
_entity_poly.pdbx_seq_one_letter_code
_entity_poly.pdbx_strand_id
1 'polypeptide(L)' 'MAPKATKAEKKQNYDTKLCQLLDEFTQILVVNADNVGSNQLQSIRSGLRGDSVVLMGKNTMMKRSV' A
#
# COMPACT_ATOMS: atom_id res chain seq x y z
N MET A 1 -8.71 9.08 -20.58
CA MET A 1 -8.33 7.81 -19.93
C MET A 1 -6.81 7.76 -19.87
N ALA A 2 -6.21 7.77 -18.68
CA ALA A 2 -4.75 7.85 -18.54
C ALA A 2 -4.05 6.68 -19.26
N PRO A 3 -2.86 6.89 -19.86
CA PRO A 3 -2.11 5.82 -20.51
C PRO A 3 -1.86 4.68 -19.52
N LYS A 4 -2.10 3.45 -19.94
CA LYS A 4 -1.92 2.27 -19.10
C LYS A 4 -0.42 2.06 -18.87
N ALA A 5 0.05 2.40 -17.68
CA ALA A 5 1.40 2.09 -17.24
C ALA A 5 1.73 0.60 -17.43
N THR A 6 2.95 0.31 -17.88
CA THR A 6 3.41 -1.05 -18.13
C THR A 6 3.45 -1.85 -16.82
N LYS A 7 3.45 -3.19 -16.94
CA LYS A 7 3.54 -4.07 -15.76
C LYS A 7 4.82 -3.85 -14.96
N ALA A 8 5.89 -3.39 -15.60
CA ALA A 8 7.17 -3.08 -14.96
C ALA A 8 7.10 -1.75 -14.19
N GLU A 9 6.58 -0.69 -14.81
CA GLU A 9 6.40 0.62 -14.18
C GLU A 9 5.53 0.54 -12.91
N LYS A 10 4.45 -0.24 -12.94
CA LYS A 10 3.60 -0.42 -11.75
C LYS A 10 4.35 -1.05 -10.57
N LYS A 11 5.32 -1.93 -10.86
CA LYS A 11 6.13 -2.58 -9.83
C LYS A 11 7.15 -1.61 -9.25
N GLN A 12 7.81 -0.83 -10.10
CA GLN A 12 8.76 0.21 -9.68
C GLN A 12 8.05 1.30 -8.87
N ASN A 13 6.90 1.79 -9.33
CA ASN A 13 6.14 2.81 -8.59
C ASN A 13 5.66 2.32 -7.21
N TYR A 14 5.32 1.03 -7.08
CA TYR A 14 4.98 0.45 -5.79
C TYR A 14 6.19 0.43 -4.85
N ASP A 15 7.34 0.05 -5.39
CA ASP A 15 8.61 -0.02 -4.69
C ASP A 15 9.03 1.33 -4.13
N THR A 16 9.10 2.34 -5.01
CA THR A 16 9.44 3.72 -4.64
C THR A 16 8.48 4.26 -3.57
N LYS A 17 7.18 3.98 -3.70
CA LYS A 17 6.19 4.42 -2.72
C LYS A 17 6.35 3.71 -1.38
N LEU A 18 6.73 2.44 -1.37
CA LEU A 18 6.95 1.69 -0.14
C LEU A 18 8.17 2.26 0.59
N CYS A 19 9.30 2.48 -0.09
CA CYS A 19 10.50 3.05 0.54
C CYS A 19 10.23 4.44 1.12
N GLN A 20 9.51 5.31 0.39
CA GLN A 20 9.10 6.62 0.90
C GLN A 20 8.30 6.53 2.21
N LEU A 21 7.36 5.59 2.30
CA LEU A 21 6.55 5.41 3.51
C LEU A 21 7.36 4.79 4.66
N LEU A 22 8.36 3.96 4.38
CA LEU A 22 9.26 3.44 5.40
C LEU A 22 10.17 4.53 5.97
N ASP A 23 10.60 5.49 5.14
CA ASP A 23 11.42 6.62 5.58
C ASP A 23 10.60 7.67 6.35
N GLU A 24 9.34 7.89 5.96
CA GLU A 24 8.45 8.90 6.57
C GLU A 24 7.91 8.46 7.94
N PHE A 25 7.58 7.17 8.10
CA PHE A 25 6.93 6.64 9.31
C PHE A 25 7.88 5.77 10.13
N THR A 26 8.04 6.11 11.41
CA THR A 26 8.91 5.36 12.35
C THR A 26 8.32 4.04 12.83
N GLN A 27 6.99 3.88 12.72
CA GLN A 27 6.27 2.70 13.18
C GLN A 27 5.48 2.07 12.03
N ILE A 28 5.63 0.75 11.88
CA ILE A 28 4.99 -0.02 10.82
C ILE A 28 4.16 -1.12 11.47
N LEU A 29 2.91 -1.24 11.03
CA LEU A 29 2.00 -2.29 11.45
C LEU A 29 1.68 -3.20 10.26
N VAL A 30 1.96 -4.49 10.41
CA VAL A 30 1.62 -5.52 9.41
C VAL A 30 0.35 -6.23 9.87
N VAL A 31 -0.69 -6.20 9.02
CA VAL A 31 -2.01 -6.76 9.33
C VAL A 31 -2.46 -7.69 8.21
N ASN A 32 -3.07 -8.82 8.56
CA ASN A 32 -3.77 -9.68 7.61
C ASN A 32 -5.21 -9.20 7.41
N ALA A 33 -5.63 -9.04 6.15
CA ALA A 33 -6.94 -8.54 5.77
C ALA A 33 -7.76 -9.59 5.00
N ASP A 34 -7.91 -10.80 5.57
CA ASP A 34 -8.55 -11.94 4.88
C ASP A 34 -10.09 -11.84 4.85
N ASN A 35 -10.68 -11.31 5.92
CA ASN A 35 -12.13 -11.29 6.14
C ASN A 35 -12.73 -9.87 6.13
N VAL A 36 -12.13 -8.96 5.36
CA VAL A 36 -12.55 -7.55 5.31
C VAL A 36 -13.12 -7.23 3.93
N GLY A 37 -14.39 -6.83 3.89
CA GLY A 37 -15.04 -6.40 2.64
C GLY A 37 -14.48 -5.07 2.12
N SER A 38 -14.55 -4.84 0.81
CA SER A 38 -14.03 -3.62 0.17
C SER A 38 -14.57 -2.32 0.79
N ASN A 39 -15.86 -2.31 1.15
CA ASN A 39 -16.51 -1.14 1.75
C ASN A 39 -16.02 -0.89 3.18
N GLN A 40 -15.88 -1.95 3.98
CA GLN A 40 -15.32 -1.86 5.33
C GLN A 40 -13.90 -1.31 5.30
N LEU A 41 -13.07 -1.77 4.36
CA LEU A 41 -11.70 -1.29 4.19
C LEU A 41 -11.66 0.18 3.73
N GLN A 42 -12.66 0.66 3.01
CA GLN A 42 -12.77 2.09 2.69
C GLN A 42 -13.11 2.92 3.94
N SER A 43 -14.04 2.47 4.79
CA SER A 43 -14.36 3.15 6.05
C SER A 43 -13.18 3.17 7.03
N ILE A 44 -12.42 2.07 7.12
CA ILE A 44 -11.20 2.02 7.94
C ILE A 44 -10.17 3.02 7.40
N ARG A 45 -9.98 3.08 6.08
CA ARG A 45 -9.07 4.06 5.46
C ARG A 45 -9.51 5.50 5.65
N SER A 46 -10.81 5.79 5.70
CA SER A 46 -11.26 7.16 5.99
C SER A 46 -11.02 7.53 7.45
N GLY A 47 -11.16 6.59 8.39
CA GLY A 47 -10.88 6.83 9.80
C GLY A 47 -9.40 7.03 10.11
N LEU A 48 -8.51 6.37 9.36
CA LEU A 48 -7.05 6.48 9.53
C LEU A 48 -6.42 7.66 8.77
N ARG A 49 -7.19 8.39 7.94
CA ARG A 49 -6.66 9.52 7.18
C ARG A 49 -6.20 10.64 8.11
N GLY A 50 -4.97 11.11 7.90
CA GLY A 50 -4.36 12.17 8.69
C GLY A 50 -3.30 11.63 9.65
N ASP A 51 -3.58 10.50 10.28
CA ASP A 51 -2.66 9.89 11.25
C ASP A 51 -1.81 8.78 10.63
N SER A 52 -2.33 8.04 9.66
CA SER A 52 -1.61 6.90 9.07
C SER A 52 -1.96 6.64 7.61
N VAL A 53 -1.04 6.02 6.89
CA VAL A 53 -1.23 5.61 5.50
C VAL A 53 -1.27 4.09 5.41
N VAL A 54 -2.34 3.56 4.83
CA VAL A 54 -2.48 2.12 4.57
C VAL A 54 -2.01 1.81 3.14
N LEU A 55 -0.90 1.07 3.03
CA LEU A 55 -0.44 0.51 1.76
C LEU A 55 -0.75 -0.98 1.70
N MET A 56 -1.48 -1.41 0.67
CA MET A 56 -1.72 -2.83 0.39
C MET A 56 -1.04 -3.21 -0.93
N GLY A 57 -0.44 -4.40 -0.97
CA GLY A 57 0.28 -4.89 -2.14
C GLY A 57 0.18 -6.40 -2.28
N LYS A 58 0.64 -6.91 -3.43
CA LYS A 58 0.76 -8.36 -3.63
C LYS A 58 1.88 -8.89 -2.73
N ASN A 59 1.64 -9.97 -1.99
CA ASN A 59 2.63 -10.57 -1.08
C ASN A 59 4.00 -10.80 -1.74
N THR A 60 4.02 -11.21 -3.00
CA THR A 60 5.28 -11.42 -3.74
C THR A 60 6.04 -10.11 -4.01
N MET A 61 5.33 -8.99 -4.15
CA MET A 61 5.95 -7.67 -4.33
C MET A 61 6.44 -7.14 -3.00
N MET A 62 5.61 -7.17 -1.95
CA MET A 62 6.00 -6.68 -0.62
C MET A 62 7.26 -7.36 -0.09
N LYS A 63 7.44 -8.66 -0.33
CA LYS A 63 8.63 -9.41 0.08
C LYS A 63 9.89 -9.12 -0.76
N ARG A 64 9.71 -8.65 -1.99
CA ARG A 64 10.80 -8.41 -2.95
C ARG A 64 11.27 -6.95 -2.92
N SER A 65 10.37 -6.06 -2.51
CA SER A 65 10.59 -4.62 -2.46
C SER A 65 11.56 -4.26 -1.36
N VAL A 66 12.70 -3.69 -1.76
CA VAL A 66 13.77 -3.04 -0.96
C VAL A 66 14.49 -2.06 -1.88
#